data_AF-A0A8U0M226-F1
#
_entry.id   AF-A0A8U0M226-F1
#
_cell.length_a   1.000
_cell.length_b   1.000
_cell.length_c   1.000
_cell.angle_alpha   90.00
_cell.angle_beta   90.00
_cell.angle_gamma   90.00
#
_symmetry.space_group_name_H-M   'P 1'
#
loop_
_entity.id
_entity.type
_entity.pdbx_description
1 polymer ?
#
loop_
_entity_poly.entity_id
_entity_poly.type
_entity_poly.pdbx_seq_one_letter_code
_entity_poly.pdbx_strand_id
1 'polypeptide(L)'
;MTYRLLLLFLCLNTFFTYCFGQASSQLVACYTFSGNAQDGFGPNSGTVVGATLTNDRFGNPNSAYFFDGSSFIDLPAAPFTNPTYTLSAWVKPASFPSAWEAYTIFSFGEPNQCLTLANNPDYGGPVWNFFLYNTPGSIITTQSVGTNVWIHLTAIRAANEFILYLNGERVKTLAVTPPGPLTYSGELRACIGARPNPRSLIQFFSGAIDDVRVYRGVLSDAEVRVLYQATTCQTDFTLYPITSQPYVSLRNGSWNDPTVWSCGCVPTATDAVQVRHEITVPAAFHANALRVYIDKAARLTYGAGGRLLLAPR
;
A
#
# COMPACT_ATOMS: atom_id res chain seq x y z
N MET A 1 22.89 58.21 -21.56
CA MET A 1 21.55 57.85 -22.09
C MET A 1 21.37 56.36 -21.93
N THR A 2 20.66 55.97 -20.89
CA THR A 2 20.42 54.59 -20.45
C THR A 2 19.05 54.15 -20.93
N TYR A 3 18.97 53.08 -21.74
CA TYR A 3 17.71 52.38 -21.98
C TYR A 3 17.76 51.01 -21.30
N ARG A 4 16.85 50.84 -20.34
CA ARG A 4 16.58 49.65 -19.54
C ARG A 4 16.03 48.54 -20.43
N LEU A 5 16.67 47.36 -20.41
CA LEU A 5 16.13 46.13 -20.97
C LEU A 5 15.11 45.55 -19.97
N LEU A 6 13.83 45.62 -20.32
CA LEU A 6 12.73 45.03 -19.56
C LEU A 6 12.68 43.52 -19.87
N LEU A 7 13.28 42.69 -19.02
CA LEU A 7 13.14 41.24 -19.10
C LEU A 7 11.77 40.83 -18.55
N LEU A 8 10.87 40.47 -19.47
CA LEU A 8 9.57 39.87 -19.19
C LEU A 8 9.80 38.43 -18.66
N PHE A 9 9.64 38.22 -17.35
CA PHE A 9 9.61 36.88 -16.77
C PHE A 9 8.28 36.21 -17.14
N LEU A 10 8.28 35.41 -18.20
CA LEU A 10 7.19 34.48 -18.50
C LEU A 10 7.21 33.39 -17.42
N CYS A 11 6.36 33.53 -16.40
CA CYS A 11 6.09 32.43 -15.48
C CYS A 11 5.36 31.33 -16.26
N LEU A 12 6.12 30.33 -16.75
CA LEU A 12 5.53 29.05 -17.12
C LEU A 12 4.99 28.42 -15.83
N ASN A 13 3.69 28.61 -15.59
CA ASN A 13 2.90 27.76 -14.71
C ASN A 13 2.88 26.36 -15.33
N THR A 14 3.92 25.57 -15.08
CA THR A 14 3.83 24.12 -15.24
C THR A 14 2.96 23.61 -14.09
N PHE A 15 1.68 23.38 -14.41
CA PHE A 15 0.81 22.57 -13.56
C PHE A 15 1.42 21.18 -13.44
N PHE A 16 2.22 20.95 -12.39
CA PHE A 16 2.50 19.61 -11.91
C PHE A 16 1.19 19.10 -11.31
N THR A 17 0.43 18.35 -12.09
CA THR A 17 -0.68 17.55 -11.57
C THR A 17 -0.08 16.54 -10.59
N TYR A 18 -0.33 16.78 -9.30
CA TYR A 18 0.22 16.01 -8.18
C TYR A 18 -0.29 14.56 -8.20
N CYS A 19 0.63 13.60 -8.31
CA CYS A 19 0.35 12.16 -8.23
C CYS A 19 -0.21 11.71 -6.86
N PHE A 20 -0.26 12.60 -5.85
CA PHE A 20 -0.60 12.24 -4.46
C PHE A 20 -2.04 12.55 -4.05
N GLY A 21 -2.80 13.30 -4.86
CA GLY A 21 -4.25 13.50 -4.68
C GLY A 21 -5.10 12.42 -5.34
N GLN A 22 -4.47 11.43 -5.99
CA GLN A 22 -5.17 10.40 -6.75
C GLN A 22 -5.79 9.36 -5.81
N ALA A 23 -5.07 8.93 -4.76
CA ALA A 23 -5.57 7.94 -3.80
C ALA A 23 -6.89 8.34 -3.12
N SER A 24 -7.03 9.53 -2.51
CA SER A 24 -8.33 9.95 -1.91
C SER A 24 -9.43 10.08 -2.93
N SER A 25 -9.14 10.70 -4.07
CA SER A 25 -10.13 10.89 -5.13
C SER A 25 -10.52 9.56 -5.79
N GLN A 26 -9.77 8.48 -5.56
CA GLN A 26 -10.08 7.14 -6.02
C GLN A 26 -10.56 6.21 -4.91
N LEU A 27 -10.58 6.63 -3.64
CA LEU A 27 -11.04 5.79 -2.54
C LEU A 27 -12.53 5.45 -2.74
N VAL A 28 -12.88 4.20 -2.49
CA VAL A 28 -14.24 3.65 -2.66
C VAL A 28 -14.78 3.16 -1.32
N ALA A 29 -13.95 2.45 -0.56
CA ALA A 29 -14.29 1.96 0.77
C ALA A 29 -13.05 1.89 1.65
N CYS A 30 -13.22 2.14 2.95
CA CYS A 30 -12.16 2.11 3.96
C CYS A 30 -12.71 1.52 5.26
N TYR A 31 -12.17 0.37 5.67
CA TYR A 31 -12.58 -0.31 6.90
C TYR A 31 -11.39 -0.34 7.87
N THR A 32 -11.41 0.55 8.87
CA THR A 32 -10.40 0.62 9.95
C THR A 32 -10.54 -0.46 10.99
N PHE A 33 -11.67 -1.17 10.99
CA PHE A 33 -12.05 -2.16 12.00
C PHE A 33 -11.90 -1.71 13.45
N SER A 34 -11.96 -0.40 13.69
CA SER A 34 -11.92 0.22 15.01
C SER A 34 -13.29 0.13 15.67
N GLY A 35 -13.56 -1.03 16.25
CA GLY A 35 -14.78 -1.36 17.00
C GLY A 35 -15.97 -1.82 16.16
N ASN A 36 -15.93 -1.71 14.83
CA ASN A 36 -17.03 -2.10 13.94
C ASN A 36 -16.54 -2.39 12.50
N ALA A 37 -17.41 -2.93 11.65
CA ALA A 37 -17.12 -3.18 10.23
C ALA A 37 -17.70 -2.09 9.29
N GLN A 38 -17.85 -0.85 9.79
CA GLN A 38 -18.38 0.24 8.98
C GLN A 38 -17.35 0.71 7.96
N ASP A 39 -17.86 1.09 6.78
CA ASP A 39 -17.07 1.81 5.80
C ASP A 39 -16.95 3.27 6.28
N GLY A 40 -15.74 3.66 6.69
CA GLY A 40 -15.46 5.01 7.18
C GLY A 40 -15.48 6.07 6.07
N PHE A 41 -15.46 5.67 4.80
CA PHE A 41 -15.43 6.59 3.66
C PHE A 41 -16.79 6.70 2.95
N GLY A 42 -17.45 5.56 2.72
CA GLY A 42 -18.63 5.47 1.87
C GLY A 42 -19.79 4.68 2.48
N PRO A 43 -20.83 4.37 1.69
CA PRO A 43 -22.02 3.69 2.17
C PRO A 43 -21.85 2.16 2.29
N ASN A 44 -20.63 1.61 2.11
CA ASN A 44 -20.43 0.19 1.87
C ASN A 44 -20.18 -0.62 3.15
N SER A 45 -20.82 -0.24 4.25
CA SER A 45 -20.59 -0.87 5.56
C SER A 45 -20.87 -2.39 5.52
N GLY A 46 -20.00 -3.15 6.16
CA GLY A 46 -20.07 -4.60 6.21
C GLY A 46 -20.96 -5.14 7.32
N THR A 47 -21.54 -6.32 7.09
CA THR A 47 -22.24 -7.10 8.11
C THR A 47 -21.33 -8.22 8.61
N VAL A 48 -21.00 -8.18 9.90
CA VAL A 48 -20.13 -9.18 10.53
C VAL A 48 -20.88 -10.49 10.75
N VAL A 49 -20.31 -11.60 10.28
CA VAL A 49 -20.85 -12.96 10.49
C VAL A 49 -19.78 -13.80 11.17
N GLY A 50 -19.89 -13.93 12.50
CA GLY A 50 -19.01 -14.77 13.33
C GLY A 50 -17.62 -14.19 13.64
N ALA A 51 -17.11 -13.24 12.85
CA ALA A 51 -15.78 -12.66 13.10
C ALA A 51 -15.80 -11.80 14.38
N THR A 52 -14.70 -11.81 15.13
CA THR A 52 -14.60 -11.13 16.43
C THR A 52 -13.53 -10.05 16.41
N LEU A 53 -13.77 -8.95 17.10
CA LEU A 53 -12.77 -7.90 17.28
C LEU A 53 -11.52 -8.43 17.99
N THR A 54 -10.35 -7.97 17.56
CA THR A 54 -9.04 -8.36 18.08
C THR A 54 -8.07 -7.18 18.06
N ASN A 55 -6.82 -7.41 18.47
CA ASN A 55 -5.78 -6.40 18.45
C ASN A 55 -5.27 -6.16 17.03
N ASP A 56 -5.05 -4.89 16.68
CA ASP A 56 -4.40 -4.52 15.43
C ASP A 56 -2.88 -4.80 15.44
N ARG A 57 -2.19 -4.32 14.41
CA ARG A 57 -0.73 -4.39 14.25
C ARG A 57 0.09 -3.53 15.22
N PHE A 58 -0.56 -2.63 15.95
CA PHE A 58 0.04 -1.81 16.99
C PHE A 58 -0.30 -2.30 18.40
N GLY A 59 -1.12 -3.34 18.52
CA GLY A 59 -1.59 -3.85 19.80
C GLY A 59 -2.80 -3.10 20.36
N ASN A 60 -3.43 -2.20 19.58
CA ASN A 60 -4.65 -1.53 20.00
C ASN A 60 -5.81 -2.54 20.05
N PRO A 61 -6.53 -2.63 21.17
CA PRO A 61 -7.62 -3.59 21.30
C PRO A 61 -8.83 -3.17 20.46
N ASN A 62 -9.53 -4.16 19.91
CA ASN A 62 -10.72 -3.97 19.10
C ASN A 62 -10.51 -3.09 17.85
N SER A 63 -9.33 -3.20 17.26
CA SER A 63 -8.91 -2.41 16.09
C SER A 63 -8.63 -3.27 14.86
N ALA A 64 -8.99 -4.55 14.89
CA ALA A 64 -8.95 -5.48 13.76
C ALA A 64 -10.04 -6.55 13.94
N TYR A 65 -10.33 -7.34 12.90
CA TYR A 65 -11.17 -8.53 13.04
C TYR A 65 -10.33 -9.81 12.94
N PHE A 66 -10.58 -10.73 13.86
CA PHE A 66 -10.14 -12.12 13.81
C PHE A 66 -11.21 -12.98 13.14
N PHE A 67 -10.77 -13.81 12.20
CA PHE A 67 -11.58 -14.77 11.47
C PHE A 67 -11.14 -16.18 11.87
N ASP A 68 -12.11 -17.05 12.16
CA ASP A 68 -11.87 -18.37 12.76
C ASP A 68 -11.81 -19.54 11.75
N GLY A 69 -11.90 -19.26 10.45
CA GLY A 69 -12.03 -20.28 9.41
C GLY A 69 -13.48 -20.66 9.06
N SER A 70 -14.48 -19.99 9.63
CA SER A 70 -15.90 -20.11 9.28
C SER A 70 -16.62 -18.76 9.23
N SER A 71 -16.03 -17.74 9.86
CA SER A 71 -16.51 -16.36 9.89
C SER A 71 -16.15 -15.55 8.64
N PHE A 72 -16.91 -14.49 8.37
CA PHE A 72 -16.66 -13.53 7.29
C PHE A 72 -17.36 -12.19 7.56
N ILE A 73 -17.09 -11.19 6.73
CA ILE A 73 -17.86 -9.93 6.69
C ILE A 73 -18.49 -9.83 5.30
N ASP A 74 -19.81 -9.74 5.26
CA ASP A 74 -20.59 -9.57 4.02
C ASP A 74 -20.61 -8.09 3.63
N LEU A 75 -20.32 -7.77 2.38
CA LEU A 75 -20.27 -6.40 1.87
C LEU A 75 -21.33 -6.16 0.79
N PRO A 76 -21.86 -4.92 0.67
CA PRO A 76 -22.67 -4.53 -0.48
C PRO A 76 -21.88 -4.66 -1.78
N ALA A 77 -22.51 -5.19 -2.82
CA ALA A 77 -21.79 -5.56 -4.04
C ALA A 77 -21.53 -4.42 -5.04
N ALA A 78 -22.28 -3.32 -4.94
CA ALA A 78 -22.38 -2.31 -5.99
C ALA A 78 -21.13 -1.47 -6.30
N PRO A 79 -20.17 -1.20 -5.39
CA PRO A 79 -19.12 -0.20 -5.67
C PRO A 79 -17.82 -0.79 -6.24
N PHE A 80 -17.64 -2.11 -6.29
CA PHE A 80 -16.33 -2.74 -6.48
C PHE A 80 -15.99 -3.14 -7.92
N THR A 81 -16.89 -2.95 -8.88
CA THR A 81 -16.74 -3.49 -10.25
C THR A 81 -15.93 -2.62 -11.22
N ASN A 82 -15.05 -1.76 -10.73
CA ASN A 82 -14.27 -0.86 -11.58
C ASN A 82 -13.33 -1.67 -12.52
N PRO A 83 -13.11 -1.22 -13.78
CA PRO A 83 -12.26 -1.95 -14.72
C PRO A 83 -10.78 -1.96 -14.31
N THR A 84 -10.38 -0.92 -13.57
CA THR A 84 -9.11 -0.84 -12.86
C THR A 84 -9.37 -0.52 -11.40
N TYR A 85 -8.58 -1.09 -10.51
CA TYR A 85 -8.76 -0.92 -9.08
C TYR A 85 -7.51 -1.30 -8.30
N THR A 86 -7.49 -0.88 -7.04
CA THR A 86 -6.48 -1.29 -6.06
C THR A 86 -7.19 -1.81 -4.81
N LEU A 87 -6.77 -2.99 -4.34
CA LEU A 87 -7.14 -3.55 -3.04
C LEU A 87 -5.94 -3.46 -2.11
N SER A 88 -6.13 -3.03 -0.88
CA SER A 88 -5.10 -2.97 0.15
C SER A 88 -5.66 -3.50 1.47
N ALA A 89 -4.87 -4.28 2.19
CA ALA A 89 -5.23 -4.78 3.52
C ALA A 89 -3.98 -5.11 4.33
N TRP A 90 -4.08 -4.98 5.65
CA TRP A 90 -3.18 -5.64 6.59
C TRP A 90 -3.75 -7.01 6.93
N VAL A 91 -2.89 -8.03 6.93
CA VAL A 91 -3.30 -9.42 7.12
C VAL A 91 -2.31 -10.14 8.04
N LYS A 92 -2.81 -10.97 8.95
CA LYS A 92 -2.02 -11.85 9.82
C LYS A 92 -2.64 -13.26 9.85
N PRO A 93 -2.23 -14.17 8.96
CA PRO A 93 -2.74 -15.54 8.95
C PRO A 93 -2.40 -16.27 10.26
N ALA A 94 -3.36 -16.98 10.85
CA ALA A 94 -3.10 -17.82 12.01
C ALA A 94 -2.49 -19.18 11.60
N SER A 95 -2.90 -19.68 10.44
CA SER A 95 -2.48 -20.93 9.83
C SER A 95 -2.33 -20.79 8.32
N PHE A 96 -1.76 -21.80 7.68
CA PHE A 96 -1.88 -21.97 6.24
C PHE A 96 -3.13 -22.79 5.89
N PRO A 97 -3.74 -22.56 4.73
CA PRO A 97 -4.73 -23.48 4.20
C PRO A 97 -4.09 -24.85 3.94
N SER A 98 -4.90 -25.91 3.92
CA SER A 98 -4.42 -27.25 3.56
C SER A 98 -3.81 -27.24 2.15
N ALA A 99 -2.99 -28.25 1.83
CA ALA A 99 -2.44 -28.39 0.49
C ALA A 99 -3.59 -28.43 -0.55
N TRP A 100 -3.41 -27.69 -1.64
CA TRP A 100 -4.37 -27.45 -2.72
C TRP A 100 -5.58 -26.59 -2.34
N GLU A 101 -5.58 -25.95 -1.17
CA GLU A 101 -6.62 -25.02 -0.73
C GLU A 101 -6.13 -23.56 -0.71
N ALA A 102 -7.06 -22.64 -0.45
CA ALA A 102 -6.75 -21.24 -0.26
C ALA A 102 -7.63 -20.62 0.83
N TYR A 103 -7.12 -19.55 1.43
CA TYR A 103 -7.88 -18.62 2.24
C TYR A 103 -8.08 -17.31 1.49
N THR A 104 -9.28 -16.72 1.60
CA THR A 104 -9.65 -15.49 0.91
C THR A 104 -9.68 -14.30 1.86
N ILE A 105 -8.89 -13.27 1.54
CA ILE A 105 -8.79 -12.05 2.33
C ILE A 105 -9.90 -11.09 1.90
N PHE A 106 -10.01 -10.85 0.60
CA PHE A 106 -11.04 -10.03 -0.01
C PHE A 106 -11.49 -10.68 -1.32
N SER A 107 -12.79 -10.72 -1.56
CA SER A 107 -13.34 -11.14 -2.85
C SER A 107 -14.51 -10.29 -3.29
N PHE A 108 -14.69 -10.17 -4.60
CA PHE A 108 -15.88 -9.56 -5.17
C PHE A 108 -16.19 -10.02 -6.60
N GLY A 109 -17.45 -9.86 -7.00
CA GLY A 109 -17.96 -10.12 -8.35
C GLY A 109 -18.07 -11.61 -8.69
N GLU A 110 -18.61 -11.89 -9.87
CA GLU A 110 -18.70 -13.23 -10.47
C GLU A 110 -18.42 -13.13 -12.00
N PRO A 111 -17.35 -13.74 -12.55
CA PRO A 111 -16.33 -14.55 -11.86
C PRO A 111 -15.58 -13.79 -10.76
N ASN A 112 -15.28 -14.47 -9.65
CA ASN A 112 -14.70 -13.80 -8.48
C ASN A 112 -13.30 -13.25 -8.77
N GLN A 113 -13.07 -12.03 -8.30
CA GLN A 113 -11.77 -11.41 -8.12
C GLN A 113 -11.36 -11.59 -6.67
N CYS A 114 -10.21 -12.21 -6.41
CA CYS A 114 -9.83 -12.57 -5.05
C CYS A 114 -8.37 -12.23 -4.75
N LEU A 115 -8.16 -11.59 -3.60
CA LEU A 115 -6.88 -11.56 -2.91
C LEU A 115 -6.85 -12.72 -1.91
N THR A 116 -5.88 -13.63 -2.07
CA THR A 116 -5.85 -14.91 -1.36
C THR A 116 -4.47 -15.27 -0.85
N LEU A 117 -4.45 -16.14 0.16
CA LEU A 117 -3.31 -16.97 0.52
C LEU A 117 -3.61 -18.38 0.00
N ALA A 118 -2.87 -18.84 -1.01
CA ALA A 118 -3.05 -20.18 -1.58
C ALA A 118 -1.92 -21.10 -1.10
N ASN A 119 -2.20 -22.37 -0.87
CA ASN A 119 -1.18 -23.38 -0.59
C ASN A 119 -1.16 -24.40 -1.72
N ASN A 120 -0.32 -24.16 -2.72
CA ASN A 120 -0.18 -25.03 -3.87
C ASN A 120 1.25 -25.62 -3.91
N PRO A 121 1.40 -26.95 -3.75
CA PRO A 121 2.68 -27.62 -3.85
C PRO A 121 3.45 -27.36 -5.15
N ASP A 122 2.78 -27.10 -6.27
CA ASP A 122 3.41 -26.74 -7.55
C ASP A 122 4.17 -25.41 -7.48
N TYR A 123 3.83 -24.54 -6.53
CA TYR A 123 4.51 -23.27 -6.27
C TYR A 123 5.53 -23.37 -5.12
N GLY A 124 5.75 -24.57 -4.59
CA GLY A 124 6.61 -24.79 -3.43
C GLY A 124 5.94 -24.49 -2.07
N GLY A 125 4.61 -24.34 -2.04
CA GLY A 125 3.83 -24.20 -0.79
C GLY A 125 2.96 -22.94 -0.72
N PRO A 126 2.81 -22.34 0.49
CA PRO A 126 1.98 -21.16 0.71
C PRO A 126 2.51 -19.92 -0.04
N VAL A 127 1.64 -19.25 -0.79
CA VAL A 127 1.93 -18.03 -1.56
C VAL A 127 0.78 -17.03 -1.48
N TRP A 128 1.10 -15.74 -1.48
CA TRP A 128 0.10 -14.71 -1.73
C TRP A 128 -0.26 -14.73 -3.21
N ASN A 129 -1.56 -14.67 -3.48
CA ASN A 129 -2.10 -14.83 -4.81
C ASN A 129 -3.23 -13.82 -5.04
N PHE A 130 -3.10 -13.06 -6.11
CA PHE A 130 -4.19 -12.26 -6.63
C PHE A 130 -4.63 -12.86 -7.96
N PHE A 131 -5.86 -13.35 -8.01
CA PHE A 131 -6.37 -14.07 -9.16
C PHE A 131 -7.79 -13.65 -9.53
N LEU A 132 -8.07 -13.86 -10.81
CA LEU A 132 -9.38 -13.68 -11.42
C LEU A 132 -9.82 -15.01 -12.01
N TYR A 133 -10.99 -15.49 -11.62
CA TYR A 133 -11.49 -16.77 -12.11
C TYR A 133 -11.84 -16.67 -13.60
N ASN A 134 -11.56 -17.74 -14.37
CA ASN A 134 -11.78 -17.83 -15.82
C ASN A 134 -11.05 -16.81 -16.72
N THR A 135 -10.05 -16.10 -16.21
CA THR A 135 -9.14 -15.29 -17.04
C THR A 135 -7.71 -15.82 -16.97
N PRO A 136 -6.97 -15.82 -18.10
CA PRO A 136 -5.53 -16.04 -18.06
C PRO A 136 -4.86 -14.99 -17.17
N GLY A 137 -4.13 -15.45 -16.16
CA GLY A 137 -3.32 -14.59 -15.28
C GLY A 137 -3.77 -14.64 -13.82
N SER A 138 -3.05 -15.43 -13.02
CA SER A 138 -2.92 -15.23 -11.58
C SER A 138 -1.54 -14.68 -11.30
N ILE A 139 -1.44 -13.72 -10.37
CA ILE A 139 -0.15 -13.24 -9.90
C ILE A 139 0.13 -13.83 -8.53
N ILE A 140 1.13 -14.71 -8.46
CA ILE A 140 1.60 -15.36 -7.25
C ILE A 140 2.94 -14.80 -6.81
N THR A 141 3.13 -14.63 -5.51
CA THR A 141 4.44 -14.29 -4.94
C THR A 141 5.37 -15.49 -4.97
N THR A 142 6.67 -15.23 -5.11
CA THR A 142 7.73 -16.24 -4.95
C THR A 142 8.38 -16.18 -3.57
N GLN A 143 7.96 -15.24 -2.72
CA GLN A 143 8.47 -15.07 -1.36
C GLN A 143 7.73 -16.01 -0.40
N SER A 144 8.45 -16.52 0.60
CA SER A 144 7.88 -17.35 1.66
C SER A 144 6.84 -16.57 2.46
N VAL A 145 5.68 -17.16 2.70
CA VAL A 145 4.66 -16.59 3.59
C VAL A 145 4.91 -17.06 5.03
N GLY A 146 4.77 -16.15 5.99
CA GLY A 146 4.78 -16.47 7.42
C GLY A 146 3.37 -16.43 8.02
N THR A 147 3.15 -17.17 9.11
CA THR A 147 1.97 -17.04 9.96
C THR A 147 2.27 -16.17 11.17
N ASN A 148 1.22 -15.63 11.80
CA ASN A 148 1.29 -14.83 13.03
C ASN A 148 2.12 -13.54 12.93
N VAL A 149 2.42 -13.09 11.71
CA VAL A 149 3.09 -11.82 11.42
C VAL A 149 2.18 -10.98 10.51
N TRP A 150 2.03 -9.70 10.85
CA TRP A 150 1.29 -8.75 10.03
C TRP A 150 2.05 -8.46 8.73
N ILE A 151 1.35 -8.56 7.60
CA ILE A 151 1.85 -8.17 6.28
C ILE A 151 0.86 -7.22 5.64
N HIS A 152 1.37 -6.18 4.97
CA HIS A 152 0.55 -5.31 4.15
C HIS A 152 0.53 -5.83 2.72
N LEU A 153 -0.66 -6.20 2.25
CA LEU A 153 -0.89 -6.66 0.88
C LEU A 153 -1.53 -5.55 0.08
N THR A 154 -0.98 -5.25 -1.10
CA THR A 154 -1.65 -4.41 -2.08
C THR A 154 -1.69 -5.09 -3.43
N ALA A 155 -2.88 -5.27 -4.00
CA ALA A 155 -3.10 -5.86 -5.31
C ALA A 155 -3.74 -4.82 -6.23
N ILE A 156 -3.17 -4.66 -7.42
CA ILE A 156 -3.60 -3.69 -8.42
C ILE A 156 -4.02 -4.42 -9.69
N ARG A 157 -5.21 -4.09 -10.18
CA ARG A 157 -5.65 -4.37 -11.54
C ARG A 157 -5.52 -3.09 -12.36
N ALA A 158 -4.53 -3.02 -13.23
CA ALA A 158 -4.43 -2.02 -14.28
C ALA A 158 -5.10 -2.54 -15.58
N ALA A 159 -5.16 -1.69 -16.62
CA ALA A 159 -5.81 -2.06 -17.88
C ALA A 159 -5.11 -3.24 -18.60
N ASN A 160 -3.79 -3.33 -18.44
CA ASN A 160 -2.92 -4.27 -19.16
C ASN A 160 -2.02 -5.09 -18.24
N GLU A 161 -2.12 -4.95 -16.91
CA GLU A 161 -1.27 -5.69 -15.98
C GLU A 161 -1.93 -5.88 -14.61
N PHE A 162 -1.47 -6.93 -13.93
CA PHE A 162 -1.63 -7.12 -12.50
C PHE A 162 -0.34 -6.74 -11.78
N ILE A 163 -0.46 -6.11 -10.62
CA ILE A 163 0.69 -5.75 -9.79
C ILE A 163 0.39 -6.18 -8.36
N LEU A 164 1.37 -6.80 -7.70
CA LEU A 164 1.27 -7.22 -6.31
C LEU A 164 2.41 -6.60 -5.51
N TYR A 165 2.09 -6.09 -4.33
CA TYR A 165 3.01 -5.49 -3.38
C TYR A 165 2.88 -6.19 -2.03
N LEU A 166 4.03 -6.36 -1.36
CA LEU A 166 4.12 -6.78 0.02
C LEU A 166 4.87 -5.69 0.80
N ASN A 167 4.31 -5.24 1.92
CA ASN A 167 4.94 -4.26 2.81
C ASN A 167 5.40 -2.97 2.08
N GLY A 168 4.59 -2.52 1.12
CA GLY A 168 4.87 -1.31 0.34
C GLY A 168 5.78 -1.50 -0.87
N GLU A 169 6.41 -2.67 -1.02
CA GLU A 169 7.36 -2.96 -2.10
C GLU A 169 6.73 -3.80 -3.20
N ARG A 170 6.99 -3.45 -4.45
CA ARG A 170 6.47 -4.18 -5.61
C ARG A 170 7.17 -5.53 -5.72
N VAL A 171 6.42 -6.62 -5.61
CA VAL A 171 7.00 -7.97 -5.65
C VAL A 171 6.80 -8.68 -6.98
N LYS A 172 5.75 -8.33 -7.73
CA LYS A 172 5.54 -8.90 -9.06
C LYS A 172 4.64 -8.02 -9.92
N THR A 173 4.88 -8.11 -11.22
CA THR A 173 4.02 -7.59 -12.28
C THR A 173 3.75 -8.70 -13.29
N LEU A 174 2.52 -8.80 -13.77
CA LEU A 174 2.12 -9.76 -14.80
C LEU A 174 1.28 -9.05 -15.86
N ALA A 175 1.72 -9.09 -17.12
CA ALA A 175 0.97 -8.55 -18.23
C ALA A 175 -0.33 -9.34 -18.46
N VAL A 176 -1.37 -8.63 -18.87
CA VAL A 176 -2.68 -9.19 -19.22
C VAL A 176 -2.86 -9.05 -20.72
N THR A 177 -3.08 -10.17 -21.40
CA THR A 177 -3.16 -10.21 -22.85
C THR A 177 -4.32 -11.11 -23.30
N PRO A 178 -5.30 -10.57 -24.06
CA PRO A 178 -5.44 -9.16 -24.46
C PRO A 178 -5.82 -8.25 -23.27
N PRO A 179 -5.44 -6.96 -23.30
CA PRO A 179 -5.95 -5.98 -22.33
C PRO A 179 -7.45 -5.78 -22.54
N GLY A 180 -8.20 -5.58 -21.45
CA GLY A 180 -9.65 -5.39 -21.54
C GLY A 180 -10.35 -5.26 -20.19
N PRO A 181 -11.55 -4.65 -20.17
CA PRO A 181 -12.37 -4.58 -18.97
C PRO A 181 -12.86 -5.97 -18.57
N LEU A 182 -13.14 -6.15 -17.28
CA LEU A 182 -13.68 -7.40 -16.75
C LEU A 182 -15.16 -7.50 -17.07
N THR A 183 -15.61 -8.69 -17.47
CA THR A 183 -17.02 -9.01 -17.65
C THR A 183 -17.52 -9.77 -16.43
N TYR A 184 -18.67 -9.34 -15.92
CA TYR A 184 -19.37 -10.00 -14.82
C TYR A 184 -20.56 -10.75 -15.39
N SER A 185 -20.69 -12.04 -15.08
CA SER A 185 -21.73 -12.92 -15.63
C SER A 185 -22.70 -13.44 -14.57
N GLY A 186 -22.48 -13.14 -13.29
CA GLY A 186 -23.31 -13.60 -12.19
C GLY A 186 -23.64 -12.51 -11.17
N GLU A 187 -24.21 -12.94 -10.04
CA GLU A 187 -24.54 -12.07 -8.92
C GLU A 187 -23.27 -11.38 -8.41
N LEU A 188 -23.33 -10.05 -8.32
CA LEU A 188 -22.27 -9.31 -7.66
C LEU A 188 -22.43 -9.56 -6.17
N ARG A 189 -21.42 -10.19 -5.56
CA ARG A 189 -21.27 -10.35 -4.11
C ARG A 189 -19.86 -9.93 -3.73
N ALA A 190 -19.68 -9.39 -2.53
CA ALA A 190 -18.37 -9.02 -2.01
C ALA A 190 -18.24 -9.46 -0.55
N CYS A 191 -17.08 -9.99 -0.19
CA CYS A 191 -16.82 -10.47 1.16
C CYS A 191 -15.38 -10.17 1.60
N ILE A 192 -15.21 -9.93 2.89
CA ILE A 192 -13.91 -9.97 3.58
C ILE A 192 -13.86 -11.29 4.35
N GLY A 193 -12.77 -12.04 4.19
CA GLY A 193 -12.55 -13.31 4.91
C GLY A 193 -13.22 -14.55 4.31
N ALA A 194 -13.90 -14.45 3.15
CA ALA A 194 -14.47 -15.60 2.44
C ALA A 194 -14.61 -15.31 0.94
N ARG A 195 -14.86 -16.37 0.16
CA ARG A 195 -15.18 -16.30 -1.26
C ARG A 195 -16.60 -16.80 -1.54
N PRO A 196 -17.46 -15.96 -2.16
CA PRO A 196 -18.72 -16.42 -2.75
C PRO A 196 -18.51 -17.43 -3.87
N ASN A 197 -19.32 -18.47 -3.86
CA ASN A 197 -19.50 -19.45 -4.93
C ASN A 197 -21.03 -19.56 -5.16
N PRO A 198 -21.56 -19.89 -6.36
CA PRO A 198 -22.98 -19.69 -6.69
C PRO A 198 -24.03 -20.29 -5.74
N ARG A 199 -23.65 -21.19 -4.83
CA ARG A 199 -24.54 -21.77 -3.81
C ARG A 199 -23.93 -21.87 -2.41
N SER A 200 -22.72 -21.36 -2.19
CA SER A 200 -22.01 -21.53 -0.92
C SER A 200 -20.94 -20.45 -0.73
N LEU A 201 -20.41 -20.36 0.48
CA LEU A 201 -19.15 -19.67 0.75
C LEU A 201 -18.04 -20.72 0.88
N ILE A 202 -16.85 -20.39 0.37
CA ILE A 202 -15.67 -21.26 0.41
C ILE A 202 -14.44 -20.44 0.79
N GLN A 203 -13.32 -21.13 1.06
CA GLN A 203 -12.01 -20.50 1.25
C GLN A 203 -12.01 -19.47 2.40
N PHE A 204 -12.67 -19.81 3.51
CA PHE A 204 -12.73 -18.96 4.70
C PHE A 204 -11.34 -18.70 5.28
N PHE A 205 -11.06 -17.46 5.63
CA PHE A 205 -9.80 -17.05 6.21
C PHE A 205 -9.70 -17.42 7.70
N SER A 206 -8.50 -17.79 8.13
CA SER A 206 -8.15 -17.98 9.54
C SER A 206 -7.00 -17.07 9.92
N GLY A 207 -7.26 -16.09 10.80
CA GLY A 207 -6.30 -15.05 11.18
C GLY A 207 -6.93 -13.69 11.38
N ALA A 208 -6.10 -12.65 11.49
CA ALA A 208 -6.57 -11.26 11.61
C ALA A 208 -6.48 -10.51 10.27
N ILE A 209 -7.47 -9.66 10.00
CA ILE A 209 -7.46 -8.68 8.89
C ILE A 209 -7.73 -7.30 9.49
N ASP A 210 -7.04 -6.30 8.96
CA ASP A 210 -7.14 -4.91 9.37
C ASP A 210 -6.99 -3.97 8.16
N ASP A 211 -7.48 -2.73 8.32
CA ASP A 211 -7.19 -1.60 7.43
C ASP A 211 -7.47 -1.89 5.94
N VAL A 212 -8.64 -2.47 5.67
CA VAL A 212 -9.05 -2.85 4.30
C VAL A 212 -9.45 -1.60 3.52
N ARG A 213 -8.86 -1.42 2.34
CA ARG A 213 -9.10 -0.27 1.46
C ARG A 213 -9.33 -0.73 0.02
N VAL A 214 -10.31 -0.10 -0.64
CA VAL A 214 -10.61 -0.33 -2.05
C VAL A 214 -10.59 0.99 -2.81
N TYR A 215 -9.91 1.02 -3.96
CA TYR A 215 -9.80 2.18 -4.83
C TYR A 215 -10.30 1.87 -6.23
N ARG A 216 -10.98 2.81 -6.89
CA ARG A 216 -11.48 2.71 -8.29
C ARG A 216 -10.42 2.94 -9.37
N GLY A 217 -9.13 2.80 -9.03
CA GLY A 217 -8.04 3.08 -9.94
C GLY A 217 -6.72 2.47 -9.50
N VAL A 218 -5.68 2.76 -10.27
CA VAL A 218 -4.31 2.30 -10.06
C VAL A 218 -3.57 3.29 -9.17
N LEU A 219 -3.09 2.83 -8.02
CA LEU A 219 -2.17 3.59 -7.19
C LEU A 219 -0.73 3.49 -7.71
N SER A 220 0.02 4.58 -7.58
CA SER A 220 1.46 4.62 -7.84
C SER A 220 2.26 3.91 -6.75
N ASP A 221 3.52 3.54 -7.03
CA ASP A 221 4.43 2.96 -6.03
C ASP A 221 4.56 3.84 -4.77
N ALA A 222 4.54 5.17 -4.94
CA ALA A 222 4.63 6.11 -3.84
C ALA A 222 3.37 6.08 -2.97
N GLU A 223 2.18 6.04 -3.58
CA GLU A 223 0.91 5.92 -2.86
C GLU A 223 0.83 4.59 -2.10
N VAL A 224 1.27 3.48 -2.70
CA VAL A 224 1.30 2.17 -2.01
C VAL A 224 2.25 2.19 -0.80
N ARG A 225 3.42 2.82 -0.90
CA ARG A 225 4.32 3.00 0.25
C ARG A 225 3.70 3.86 1.35
N VAL A 226 2.94 4.89 0.98
CA VAL A 226 2.19 5.70 1.96
C VAL A 226 1.15 4.84 2.68
N LEU A 227 0.40 3.98 1.97
CA LEU A 227 -0.57 3.08 2.60
C LEU A 227 0.09 2.10 3.58
N TYR A 228 1.26 1.58 3.23
CA TYR A 228 2.02 0.72 4.13
C TYR A 228 2.45 1.44 5.41
N GLN A 229 2.88 2.70 5.31
CA GLN A 229 3.32 3.47 6.47
C GLN A 229 2.15 4.09 7.27
N ALA A 230 0.96 4.16 6.68
CA ALA A 230 -0.21 4.79 7.27
C ALA A 230 -0.62 4.11 8.59
N THR A 231 -0.71 4.89 9.65
CA THR A 231 -1.16 4.44 10.98
C THR A 231 -2.67 4.61 11.18
N THR A 232 -3.37 5.22 10.22
CA THR A 232 -4.81 5.49 10.25
C THR A 232 -5.37 5.42 8.84
N CYS A 233 -6.57 4.87 8.66
CA CYS A 233 -7.33 5.02 7.43
C CYS A 233 -7.86 6.47 7.34
N GLN A 234 -7.12 7.37 6.70
CA GLN A 234 -7.58 8.74 6.51
C GLN A 234 -8.55 8.80 5.33
N THR A 235 -9.76 9.28 5.61
CA THR A 235 -10.81 9.60 4.62
C THR A 235 -10.56 10.94 3.94
N ASP A 236 -9.72 11.77 4.56
CA ASP A 236 -9.24 13.03 4.04
C ASP A 236 -7.76 12.86 3.71
N PHE A 237 -7.43 12.52 2.46
CA PHE A 237 -6.14 12.97 1.94
C PHE A 237 -6.29 14.47 1.59
N THR A 238 -6.62 15.33 2.55
CA THR A 238 -6.00 16.66 2.57
C THR A 238 -4.56 16.43 2.98
N LEU A 239 -3.80 15.85 2.07
CA LEU A 239 -2.38 16.11 2.06
C LEU A 239 -2.30 17.60 1.76
N TYR A 240 -1.96 18.41 2.77
CA TYR A 240 -1.14 19.59 2.49
C TYR A 240 -0.15 19.14 1.42
N PRO A 241 -0.05 19.86 0.28
CA PRO A 241 0.71 19.38 -0.87
C PRO A 241 1.97 18.75 -0.35
N ILE A 242 2.19 17.47 -0.67
CA ILE A 242 3.48 16.86 -0.43
C ILE A 242 4.42 17.56 -1.43
N THR A 243 4.82 18.79 -1.13
CA THR A 243 6.25 19.06 -1.12
C THR A 243 6.78 18.00 -0.18
N SER A 244 7.45 16.97 -0.69
CA SER A 244 8.06 15.92 0.13
C SER A 244 8.57 16.57 1.40
N GLN A 245 7.90 16.37 2.54
CA GLN A 245 8.42 16.93 3.76
C GLN A 245 9.76 16.22 3.90
N PRO A 246 10.85 16.98 3.82
CA PRO A 246 12.15 16.37 3.71
C PRO A 246 12.35 15.44 4.91
N TYR A 247 12.98 14.27 4.73
CA TYR A 247 13.31 13.44 5.89
C TYR A 247 14.12 14.28 6.86
N VAL A 248 13.63 14.37 8.08
CA VAL A 248 14.25 15.21 9.09
C VAL A 248 15.25 14.39 9.87
N SER A 249 16.39 14.99 10.21
CA SER A 249 17.21 14.39 11.25
C SER A 249 16.49 14.47 12.59
N LEU A 250 16.43 13.35 13.31
CA LEU A 250 15.78 13.21 14.62
C LEU A 250 16.72 13.50 15.79
N ARG A 251 18.03 13.37 15.55
CA ARG A 251 19.10 13.55 16.55
C ARG A 251 20.44 13.80 15.87
N ASN A 252 21.45 14.16 16.66
CA ASN A 252 22.83 14.20 16.19
C ASN A 252 23.29 12.78 15.79
N GLY A 253 24.10 12.65 14.75
CA GLY A 253 24.61 11.34 14.34
C GLY A 253 25.23 11.29 12.94
N SER A 254 25.49 10.08 12.46
CA SER A 254 26.09 9.86 11.14
C SER A 254 25.02 9.77 10.04
N TRP A 255 25.31 10.28 8.85
CA TRP A 255 24.38 10.24 7.71
C TRP A 255 23.94 8.81 7.35
N ASN A 256 24.85 7.84 7.50
CA ASN A 256 24.61 6.43 7.19
C ASN A 256 23.94 5.64 8.33
N ASP A 257 23.53 6.28 9.42
CA ASP A 257 22.74 5.65 10.47
C ASP A 257 21.24 5.84 10.17
N PRO A 258 20.48 4.77 9.85
CA PRO A 258 19.06 4.89 9.52
C PRO A 258 18.21 5.42 10.67
N THR A 259 18.67 5.29 11.91
CA THR A 259 17.95 5.76 13.11
C THR A 259 18.06 7.27 13.32
N VAL A 260 18.94 7.95 12.58
CA VAL A 260 19.08 9.40 12.57
C VAL A 260 17.95 10.07 11.77
N TRP A 261 17.33 9.37 10.84
CA TRP A 261 16.37 9.94 9.89
C TRP A 261 14.95 9.51 10.21
N SER A 262 14.00 10.43 10.01
CA SER A 262 12.58 10.17 10.26
C SER A 262 11.99 9.02 9.43
N CYS A 263 12.62 8.62 8.32
CA CYS A 263 12.20 7.46 7.53
C CYS A 263 12.63 6.11 8.14
N GLY A 264 13.49 6.09 9.16
CA GLY A 264 14.11 4.85 9.65
C GLY A 264 15.05 4.21 8.62
N CYS A 265 15.59 5.00 7.70
CA CYS A 265 16.35 4.58 6.52
C CYS A 265 17.49 5.58 6.21
N VAL A 266 18.48 5.19 5.41
CA VAL A 266 19.52 6.12 4.95
C VAL A 266 19.02 6.84 3.68
N PRO A 267 19.02 8.19 3.63
CA PRO A 267 18.57 8.93 2.45
C PRO A 267 19.34 8.58 1.19
N THR A 268 18.62 8.54 0.07
CA THR A 268 19.12 8.21 -1.26
C THR A 268 18.97 9.40 -2.22
N ALA A 269 19.45 9.25 -3.45
CA ALA A 269 19.43 10.30 -4.47
C ALA A 269 18.01 10.79 -4.84
N THR A 270 16.95 10.06 -4.45
CA THR A 270 15.56 10.45 -4.69
C THR A 270 14.91 11.19 -3.53
N ASP A 271 15.59 11.31 -2.38
CA ASP A 271 14.99 11.81 -1.14
C ASP A 271 15.39 13.26 -0.85
N ALA A 272 14.42 14.11 -0.54
CA ALA A 272 14.71 15.42 0.06
C ALA A 272 14.94 15.24 1.56
N VAL A 273 15.93 15.94 2.14
CA VAL A 273 16.24 15.85 3.58
C VAL A 273 16.41 17.23 4.21
N GLN A 274 16.06 17.34 5.50
CA GLN A 274 16.16 18.55 6.29
C GLN A 274 16.98 18.23 7.54
N VAL A 275 18.19 18.77 7.55
CA VAL A 275 19.14 18.61 8.63
C VAL A 275 18.76 19.61 9.72
N ARG A 276 18.22 19.10 10.83
CA ARG A 276 17.81 19.88 12.02
C ARG A 276 18.79 19.74 13.20
N HIS A 277 19.76 18.84 13.06
CA HIS A 277 20.72 18.41 14.08
C HIS A 277 22.14 18.37 13.50
N GLU A 278 23.15 18.08 14.32
CA GLU A 278 24.52 17.89 13.83
C GLU A 278 24.68 16.52 13.17
N ILE A 279 24.84 16.51 11.84
CA ILE A 279 24.97 15.30 11.04
C ILE A 279 26.37 15.21 10.43
N THR A 280 27.01 14.05 10.59
CA THR A 280 28.34 13.76 10.02
C THR A 280 28.23 12.84 8.82
N VAL A 281 28.73 13.26 7.65
CA VAL A 281 29.00 12.36 6.53
C VAL A 281 30.31 11.62 6.83
N PRO A 282 30.31 10.28 6.99
CA PRO A 282 31.52 9.53 7.36
C PRO A 282 32.68 9.66 6.36
N ALA A 283 33.89 9.33 6.82
CA ALA A 283 35.07 9.29 5.95
C ALA A 283 34.89 8.29 4.80
N ALA A 284 35.34 8.66 3.60
CA ALA A 284 35.18 7.87 2.36
C ALA A 284 33.73 7.43 2.04
N PHE A 285 32.71 8.07 2.61
CA PHE A 285 31.30 7.77 2.35
C PHE A 285 30.68 8.74 1.34
N HIS A 286 29.83 8.23 0.46
CA HIS A 286 29.04 9.01 -0.48
C HIS A 286 27.59 9.09 0.00
N ALA A 287 27.26 10.18 0.70
CA ALA A 287 25.89 10.52 1.03
C ALA A 287 25.14 10.93 -0.24
N ASN A 288 23.87 10.51 -0.39
CA ASN A 288 23.03 10.87 -1.53
C ASN A 288 21.76 11.57 -1.04
N ALA A 289 21.31 12.57 -1.78
CA ALA A 289 20.02 13.22 -1.58
C ALA A 289 19.52 13.83 -2.89
N LEU A 290 18.21 13.96 -3.05
CA LEU A 290 17.62 14.80 -4.10
C LEU A 290 17.84 16.28 -3.77
N ARG A 291 17.58 16.67 -2.52
CA ARG A 291 17.74 18.04 -1.99
C ARG A 291 18.12 17.99 -0.51
N VAL A 292 18.89 18.96 -0.06
CA VAL A 292 19.24 19.11 1.35
C VAL A 292 18.89 20.53 1.81
N TYR A 293 18.08 20.61 2.86
CA TYR A 293 17.78 21.82 3.61
C TYR A 293 18.52 21.73 4.95
N ILE A 294 19.13 22.82 5.41
CA ILE A 294 19.84 22.83 6.69
C ILE A 294 19.24 23.95 7.54
N ASP A 295 18.71 23.60 8.71
CA ASP A 295 18.16 24.58 9.65
C ASP A 295 19.27 25.49 10.19
N LYS A 296 18.92 26.73 10.55
CA LYS A 296 19.89 27.75 10.98
C LYS A 296 20.77 27.32 12.16
N ALA A 297 20.28 26.42 13.02
CA ALA A 297 20.99 25.90 14.18
C ALA A 297 21.69 24.54 13.93
N ALA A 298 21.51 23.94 12.75
CA ALA A 298 22.03 22.62 12.42
C ALA A 298 23.39 22.70 11.71
N ARG A 299 24.09 21.56 11.63
CA ARG A 299 25.41 21.48 10.98
C ARG A 299 25.53 20.18 10.22
N LEU A 300 26.08 20.27 9.00
CA LEU A 300 26.51 19.11 8.21
C LEU A 300 28.04 19.11 8.14
N THR A 301 28.67 18.09 8.70
CA THR A 301 30.13 17.93 8.73
C THR A 301 30.56 16.76 7.85
N TYR A 302 31.82 16.76 7.41
CA TYR A 302 32.36 15.76 6.49
C TYR A 302 33.63 15.15 7.08
N GLY A 303 33.66 13.83 7.20
CA GLY A 303 34.89 13.08 7.44
C GLY A 303 35.83 13.14 6.24
N ALA A 304 37.09 12.74 6.42
CA ALA A 304 38.10 12.79 5.35
C ALA A 304 37.62 12.02 4.10
N GLY A 305 37.55 12.72 2.97
CA GLY A 305 37.08 12.15 1.70
C GLY A 305 35.58 11.86 1.61
N GLY A 306 34.78 12.16 2.66
CA GLY A 306 33.33 12.06 2.63
C GLY A 306 32.71 13.12 1.71
N ARG A 307 31.65 12.75 0.99
CA ARG A 307 30.99 13.62 0.00
C ARG A 307 29.48 13.48 0.08
N LEU A 308 28.78 14.59 -0.18
CA LEU A 308 27.34 14.61 -0.41
C LEU A 308 27.10 14.82 -1.92
N LEU A 309 26.39 13.89 -2.54
CA LEU A 309 26.02 13.90 -3.94
C LEU A 309 24.54 14.27 -4.05
N LEU A 310 24.25 15.33 -4.79
CA LEU A 310 22.88 15.74 -5.10
C LEU A 310 22.50 15.23 -6.48
N ALA A 311 21.30 14.67 -6.62
CA ALA A 311 20.80 14.25 -7.92
C ALA A 311 20.68 15.46 -8.88
N PRO A 312 20.94 15.29 -10.18
CA PRO A 312 20.69 16.33 -11.18
C PRO A 312 19.23 16.76 -11.16
N ARG A 313 18.98 18.06 -11.37
CA ARG A 313 17.63 18.61 -11.48
C ARG A 313 16.94 18.21 -12.76
#